data_AF-A0A165HEW3-F1
#
_entry.id   AF-A0A165HEW3-F1
#
_cell.length_a   1.000
_cell.length_b   1.000
_cell.length_c   1.000
_cell.angle_alpha   90.00
_cell.angle_beta   90.00
_cell.angle_gamma   90.00
#
_symmetry.space_group_name_H-M   'P 1'
#
loop_
_entity.id
_entity.type
_entity.pdbx_description
1 polymer ?
#
loop_
_entity_poly.entity_id
_entity_poly.type
_entity_poly.pdbx_seq_one_letter_code
_entity_poly.pdbx_strand_id
1 'polypeptide(L)'
;MRGHAAAVVIVVAALILAMAIFCAGGYYYVEYQVWDATTSAYIYRARPYSGAVLGVSVVLSAAVLYAAAVMPMRAGRVHGSPVLDECPARAEGFTPSGDTTRT
;
A
#
# COMPACT_ATOMS: atom_id res chain seq x y z
N MET A 1 19.78 -8.59 -2.76
CA MET A 1 19.54 -7.15 -2.58
C MET A 1 18.72 -6.48 -3.71
N ARG A 2 19.00 -6.66 -5.02
CA ARG A 2 18.20 -6.02 -6.11
C ARG A 2 16.74 -6.50 -6.21
N GLY A 3 16.48 -7.77 -5.87
CA GLY A 3 15.13 -8.36 -5.92
C GLY A 3 14.15 -7.76 -4.90
N HIS A 4 14.60 -7.36 -3.71
CA HIS A 4 13.72 -6.76 -2.70
C HIS A 4 13.25 -5.36 -3.08
N ALA A 5 14.13 -4.53 -3.63
CA ALA A 5 13.73 -3.21 -4.14
C ALA A 5 12.70 -3.35 -5.28
N ALA A 6 12.91 -4.30 -6.20
CA ALA A 6 11.94 -4.59 -7.26
C ALA A 6 10.61 -5.11 -6.69
N ALA A 7 10.63 -5.99 -5.69
CA ALA A 7 9.44 -6.50 -5.02
C ALA A 7 8.65 -5.39 -4.33
N VAL A 8 9.31 -4.46 -3.63
CA VAL A 8 8.66 -3.30 -2.99
C VAL A 8 7.96 -2.43 -4.02
N VAL A 9 8.59 -2.16 -5.16
CA VAL A 9 7.98 -1.36 -6.23
C VAL A 9 6.74 -2.06 -6.80
N ILE A 10 6.80 -3.38 -7.01
CA ILE A 10 5.68 -4.17 -7.52
C ILE A 10 4.50 -4.15 -6.53
N VAL A 11 4.78 -4.36 -5.23
CA VAL A 11 3.75 -4.34 -4.18
C VAL A 11 3.09 -2.96 -4.09
N VAL A 12 3.88 -1.89 -4.13
CA VAL A 12 3.36 -0.51 -4.08
C VAL A 12 2.47 -0.21 -5.29
N ALA A 13 2.90 -0.60 -6.49
CA ALA A 13 2.08 -0.45 -7.69
C ALA A 13 0.76 -1.24 -7.60
N ALA A 14 0.81 -2.47 -7.07
CA ALA A 14 -0.38 -3.29 -6.88
C ALA A 14 -1.36 -2.68 -5.87
N LEU A 15 -0.86 -2.09 -4.76
CA LEU A 15 -1.70 -1.42 -3.77
C LEU A 15 -2.38 -0.16 -4.34
N ILE A 16 -1.65 0.64 -5.13
CA ILE A 16 -2.22 1.80 -5.82
C ILE A 16 -3.34 1.37 -6.78
N LEU A 17 -3.09 0.32 -7.55
CA LEU A 17 -4.05 -0.21 -8.52
C LEU A 17 -5.28 -0.81 -7.85
N ALA A 18 -5.10 -1.59 -6.78
CA ALA A 18 -6.21 -2.14 -6.00
C ALA A 18 -7.10 -1.03 -5.42
N MET A 19 -6.51 0.04 -4.91
CA MET A 19 -7.26 1.16 -4.37
C MET A 19 -7.99 1.95 -5.46
N ALA A 20 -7.37 2.16 -6.62
CA ALA A 20 -8.04 2.76 -7.77
C ALA A 20 -9.25 1.94 -8.23
N ILE A 21 -9.14 0.60 -8.28
CA ILE A 21 -10.26 -0.29 -8.61
C ILE A 21 -11.38 -0.20 -7.58
N PHE A 22 -11.04 -0.24 -6.28
CA PHE A 22 -12.01 -0.13 -5.20
C PHE A 22 -12.78 1.21 -5.26
N CYS A 23 -12.06 2.31 -5.49
CA CYS A 23 -12.66 3.64 -5.62
C CYS A 23 -13.48 3.80 -6.91
N ALA A 24 -13.07 3.18 -8.02
CA ALA A 24 -13.86 3.14 -9.25
C ALA A 24 -15.18 2.37 -9.05
N GLY A 25 -15.15 1.26 -8.32
CA GLY A 25 -16.35 0.54 -7.90
C GLY A 25 -17.26 1.41 -7.02
N GLY A 26 -16.70 2.10 -6.03
CA GLY A 26 -17.42 3.01 -5.15
C GLY A 26 -18.07 4.20 -5.87
N TYR A 27 -17.46 4.70 -6.95
CA TYR A 27 -18.00 5.78 -7.77
C TYR A 27 -19.39 5.46 -8.36
N TYR A 28 -19.64 4.19 -8.70
CA TYR A 28 -20.95 3.76 -9.23
C TYR A 28 -22.07 3.76 -8.19
N TYR A 29 -21.75 3.83 -6.89
CA TYR A 29 -22.73 3.70 -5.80
C TYR A 29 -22.90 4.97 -4.97
N VAL A 30 -22.44 6.14 -5.43
CA VAL A 30 -22.49 7.38 -4.61
C VAL A 30 -23.80 8.15 -4.70
N GLU A 31 -24.89 7.46 -4.95
CA GLU A 31 -26.22 8.04 -4.85
C GLU A 31 -26.61 8.16 -3.37
N TYR A 32 -27.32 9.23 -3.01
CA TYR A 32 -27.93 9.37 -1.70
C TYR A 32 -29.44 9.30 -1.84
N GLN A 33 -30.06 8.64 -0.87
CA GLN A 33 -31.50 8.45 -0.82
C GLN A 33 -32.14 9.68 -0.15
N VAL A 34 -33.19 10.21 -0.77
CA VAL A 34 -33.98 11.34 -0.26
C VAL A 34 -35.44 10.92 -0.21
N TRP A 35 -36.11 11.17 0.91
CA TRP A 35 -37.55 11.01 0.99
C TRP A 35 -38.25 12.16 0.26
N ASP A 36 -39.08 11.84 -0.73
CA ASP A 36 -39.95 12.79 -1.39
C ASP A 36 -41.38 12.66 -0.84
N ALA A 37 -41.82 13.70 -0.14
CA ALA A 37 -43.16 13.76 0.44
C ALA A 37 -44.26 13.90 -0.62
N THR A 38 -43.96 14.46 -1.81
CA THR A 38 -44.96 14.67 -2.87
C THR A 38 -45.38 13.36 -3.55
N THR A 39 -44.43 12.44 -3.69
CA THR A 39 -44.65 11.11 -4.25
C THR A 39 -44.75 10.02 -3.19
N SER A 40 -44.53 10.35 -1.91
CA SER A 40 -44.45 9.40 -0.79
C SER A 40 -43.49 8.24 -1.07
N ALA A 41 -42.35 8.55 -1.69
CA ALA A 41 -41.39 7.57 -2.15
C ALA A 41 -39.95 8.05 -1.91
N TYR A 42 -39.02 7.10 -1.87
CA TYR A 42 -37.59 7.42 -1.85
C TYR A 42 -37.07 7.62 -3.27
N ILE A 43 -36.36 8.74 -3.48
CA ILE A 43 -35.69 9.06 -4.74
C ILE A 43 -34.18 9.01 -4.51
N TYR A 44 -33.47 8.38 -5.44
CA TYR A 44 -32.00 8.39 -5.45
C TYR A 44 -31.51 9.61 -6.22
N ARG A 45 -30.58 10.36 -5.62
CA ARG A 45 -29.93 11.51 -6.25
C ARG A 45 -28.43 11.31 -6.29
N ALA A 46 -27.80 11.71 -7.39
CA ALA A 46 -26.35 11.76 -7.48
C ALA A 46 -25.79 12.72 -6.43
N ARG A 47 -24.84 12.25 -5.60
CA ARG A 47 -24.17 13.11 -4.63
C ARG A 47 -23.17 14.01 -5.37
N PRO A 48 -23.32 15.35 -5.33
CA PRO A 48 -22.39 16.24 -6.02
C PRO A 48 -20.98 16.08 -5.41
N TYR A 49 -19.96 16.13 -6.27
CA TYR A 49 -18.52 16.03 -5.92
C TYR A 49 -18.02 14.68 -5.39
N SER A 50 -18.86 13.65 -5.29
CA SER A 50 -18.47 12.33 -4.80
C SER A 50 -17.27 11.71 -5.52
N GLY A 51 -17.28 11.73 -6.85
CA GLY A 51 -16.16 11.24 -7.66
C GLY A 51 -14.90 12.07 -7.55
N ALA A 52 -15.03 13.39 -7.35
CA ALA A 52 -13.87 14.25 -7.16
C ALA A 52 -13.17 13.94 -5.83
N VAL A 53 -13.94 13.74 -4.75
CA VAL A 53 -13.39 13.37 -3.44
C VAL A 53 -12.71 12.00 -3.49
N LEU A 54 -13.30 11.02 -4.18
CA LEU A 54 -12.68 9.71 -4.41
C LEU A 54 -11.42 9.79 -5.28
N GLY A 55 -11.42 10.61 -6.32
CA GLY A 55 -10.23 10.82 -7.16
C GLY A 55 -9.08 11.42 -6.36
N VAL A 56 -9.35 12.44 -5.55
CA VAL A 56 -8.35 13.09 -4.69
C VAL A 56 -7.78 12.12 -3.66
N SER A 57 -8.62 11.29 -3.03
CA SER A 57 -8.13 10.30 -2.06
C SER A 57 -7.23 9.24 -2.69
N VAL A 58 -7.56 8.77 -3.90
CA VAL A 58 -6.69 7.86 -4.67
C VAL A 58 -5.33 8.49 -4.94
N VAL A 59 -5.32 9.73 -5.44
CA VAL A 59 -4.07 10.44 -5.79
C VAL A 59 -3.20 10.68 -4.57
N LEU A 60 -3.78 11.15 -3.45
CA LEU A 60 -3.03 11.42 -2.22
C LEU A 60 -2.40 10.15 -1.65
N SER A 61 -3.17 9.08 -1.52
CA SER A 61 -2.68 7.81 -1.00
C SER A 61 -1.63 7.18 -1.93
N ALA A 62 -1.78 7.32 -3.25
CA ALA A 62 -0.77 6.88 -4.20
C ALA A 62 0.54 7.66 -4.04
N ALA A 63 0.46 8.98 -3.85
CA ALA A 63 1.62 9.81 -3.58
C ALA A 63 2.32 9.40 -2.28
N VAL A 64 1.57 9.14 -1.21
CA VAL A 64 2.10 8.69 0.08
C VAL A 64 2.79 7.34 -0.03
N LEU A 65 2.16 6.35 -0.68
CA LEU A 65 2.72 5.01 -0.89
C LEU A 65 3.99 5.06 -1.74
N TYR A 66 3.98 5.86 -2.80
CA TYR A 66 5.16 6.03 -3.66
C TYR A 66 6.32 6.71 -2.91
N ALA A 67 6.02 7.76 -2.15
CA ALA A 67 7.01 8.46 -1.33
C ALA A 67 7.62 7.52 -0.27
N ALA A 68 6.79 6.75 0.43
CA ALA A 68 7.23 5.76 1.42
C ALA A 68 8.12 4.66 0.80
N ALA A 69 7.89 4.31 -0.46
CA ALA A 69 8.71 3.32 -1.16
C ALA A 69 10.06 3.90 -1.62
N VAL A 70 10.08 5.13 -2.14
CA VAL A 70 11.25 5.71 -2.80
C VAL A 70 12.18 6.44 -1.83
N MET A 71 11.65 7.13 -0.81
CA MET A 71 12.46 7.88 0.15
C MET A 71 13.50 7.03 0.90
N PRO A 72 13.18 5.85 1.47
CA PRO A 72 14.19 5.02 2.14
C PRO A 72 15.22 4.44 1.16
N MET A 73 14.84 4.16 -0.09
CA MET A 73 15.80 3.77 -1.13
C MET A 73 16.78 4.90 -1.48
N ARG A 74 16.31 6.15 -1.49
CA ARG A 74 17.17 7.32 -1.71
C ARG A 74 18.05 7.61 -0.49
N ALA A 75 17.50 7.56 0.72
CA ALA A 75 18.26 7.74 1.95
C ALA A 75 19.40 6.71 2.08
N GLY A 76 19.13 5.44 1.79
CA GLY A 76 20.15 4.38 1.82
C GLY A 76 21.25 4.54 0.76
N ARG A 77 20.96 5.17 -0.39
CA ARG A 77 21.99 5.53 -1.38
C ARG A 77 22.88 6.69 -0.93
N VAL A 78 22.32 7.65 -0.20
CA VAL A 78 23.05 8.86 0.24
C VAL A 78 23.90 8.58 1.48
N HIS A 79 23.46 7.69 2.37
CA HIS A 79 24.17 7.38 3.63
C HIS A 79 25.07 6.13 3.56
N GLY A 80 25.14 5.45 2.41
CA GLY A 80 26.04 4.31 2.19
C GLY A 80 25.63 3.00 2.88
N SER A 81 24.65 3.03 3.80
CA SER A 81 24.01 1.83 4.35
C SER A 81 22.53 1.76 3.93
N PRO A 82 22.06 0.62 3.39
CA PRO A 82 20.64 0.43 3.14
C PRO A 82 19.87 0.37 4.47
N VAL A 83 19.01 1.37 4.72
CA VAL A 83 18.10 1.45 5.89
C VAL A 83 17.13 0.25 5.96
N LEU A 84 16.98 -0.51 4.88
CA LEU A 84 16.08 -1.66 4.75
C LEU A 84 16.73 -3.02 5.08
N ASP A 85 18.02 -3.06 5.45
CA ASP A 85 18.78 -4.32 5.59
C ASP A 85 18.84 -4.91 7.02
N GLU A 86 18.00 -4.46 7.94
CA GLU A 86 17.83 -5.18 9.22
C GLU A 86 16.82 -6.32 9.06
N CYS A 87 17.14 -7.25 8.14
CA CYS A 87 16.64 -8.61 8.30
C CYS A 87 17.42 -9.17 9.49
N PRO A 88 16.79 -9.57 10.61
CA PRO A 88 17.53 -10.16 11.71
C PRO A 88 18.26 -11.37 11.12
N ALA A 89 19.59 -11.29 11.08
CA ALA A 89 20.41 -12.39 10.62
C ALA A 89 19.89 -13.62 11.36
N ARG A 90 19.36 -14.58 10.60
CA ARG A 90 19.09 -15.93 11.09
C ARG A 90 20.30 -16.28 11.95
N ALA A 91 20.08 -16.59 13.23
CA ALA A 91 21.13 -16.87 14.20
C ALA A 91 21.97 -18.06 13.71
N GLU A 92 22.88 -17.83 12.79
CA GLU A 92 23.95 -18.72 12.38
C GLU A 92 25.06 -18.56 13.40
N GLY A 93 24.77 -19.06 14.60
CA GLY A 93 25.62 -18.98 15.77
C GLY A 93 25.37 -20.14 16.72
N PHE A 94 25.07 -21.32 16.19
CA PHE A 94 25.14 -22.56 16.96
C PHE A 94 25.53 -23.72 16.05
N THR A 95 26.80 -23.79 15.67
CA THR A 95 27.44 -25.05 15.30
C THR A 95 27.88 -25.74 16.60
N PRO A 96 27.24 -26.83 17.05
CA PRO A 96 27.88 -27.66 18.06
C PRO A 96 29.09 -28.33 17.39
N SER A 97 30.29 -27.93 17.81
CA SER A 97 31.54 -28.65 17.53
C SER A 97 31.44 -30.01 18.25
N GLY A 98 30.89 -30.99 17.56
CA GLY A 98 30.87 -32.40 18.00
C GLY A 98 32.17 -33.06 17.58
N ASP A 99 33.20 -32.89 18.40
CA ASP A 99 34.48 -33.59 18.29
C ASP A 99 34.26 -35.07 18.67
N THR A 100 33.89 -35.93 17.72
CA THR A 100 33.73 -37.38 17.93
C THR A 100 34.96 -38.14 17.46
N THR A 101 36.12 -37.86 18.05
CA THR A 101 37.27 -38.80 18.04
C THR A 101 38.09 -38.64 19.31
N ARG A 102 37.64 -39.25 20.41
CA ARG A 102 38.54 -39.73 21.47
C ARG A 102 37.88 -40.79 22.34
N THR A 103 38.69 -41.83 22.58
CA THR A 103 38.54 -43.05 23.40
C THR A 103 37.62 -44.13 22.86
#